data_AF-A0A945H7I2-F1
#
_entry.id   AF-A0A945H7I2-F1
#
_cell.length_a   1.000
_cell.length_b   1.000
_cell.length_c   1.000
_cell.angle_alpha   90.00
_cell.angle_beta   90.00
_cell.angle_gamma   90.00
#
_symmetry.space_group_name_H-M   'P 1'
#
loop_
_entity.id
_entity.type
_entity.pdbx_description
1 polymer ?
#
loop_
_entity_poly.entity_id
_entity_poly.type
_entity_poly.pdbx_seq_one_letter_code
_entity_poly.pdbx_strand_id
1 'polypeptide(L)' 'MRLMCLVLIFLGGCETVKPWERGTLARPEMQLDSDPLETKLREQVYQSKEAASGGNGAAGAGCGCN' A
#
# COMPACT_ATOMS: atom_id res chain seq x y z
N MET A 1 38.07 3.93 0.03
CA MET A 1 37.85 2.83 1.01
C MET A 1 36.78 3.16 2.06
N ARG A 2 36.81 4.34 2.71
CA ARG A 2 35.78 4.77 3.69
C ARG A 2 34.34 4.80 3.15
N LEU A 3 34.12 5.28 1.91
CA LEU A 3 32.77 5.30 1.31
C LEU A 3 32.21 3.91 0.99
N MET A 4 33.07 2.95 0.63
CA MET A 4 32.64 1.58 0.28
C MET A 4 31.99 0.88 1.47
N CYS A 5 32.56 1.08 2.68
CA CYS A 5 32.02 0.49 3.91
C CYS A 5 30.66 1.09 4.30
N LEU A 6 30.41 2.37 4.02
CA LEU A 6 29.13 3.03 4.31
C LEU A 6 28.00 2.47 3.44
N VAL A 7 28.27 2.18 2.17
CA VAL A 7 27.27 1.61 1.24
C VAL A 7 26.84 0.22 1.68
N LEU A 8 27.76 -0.62 2.16
CA LEU A 8 27.46 -2.01 2.56
C LEU A 8 26.50 -2.12 3.76
N ILE A 9 26.41 -1.10 4.61
CA ILE A 9 25.52 -1.10 5.79
C ILE A 9 24.05 -0.99 5.38
N PHE A 10 23.73 -0.35 4.25
CA PHE A 10 22.36 -0.14 3.80
C PHE A 10 21.73 -1.36 3.11
N LEU A 11 22.49 -2.43 2.84
CA LEU A 11 21.98 -3.64 2.18
C LEU A 11 21.43 -4.70 3.16
N GLY A 12 21.52 -4.49 4.47
CA GLY A 12 21.23 -5.50 5.51
C GLY A 12 19.78 -5.64 5.96
N GLY A 13 18.79 -5.47 5.08
CA GLY A 13 17.36 -5.46 5.46
C GLY A 13 16.49 -6.59 4.91
N CYS A 14 17.04 -7.49 4.09
CA CYS A 14 16.25 -8.52 3.42
C CYS A 14 16.37 -9.86 4.17
N GLU A 15 15.30 -10.26 4.87
CA GLU A 15 15.19 -11.54 5.56
C GLU A 15 13.96 -12.31 5.06
N THR A 16 14.13 -13.60 4.79
CA THR A 16 13.04 -14.47 4.37
C THR A 16 12.23 -14.92 5.59
N VAL A 17 11.07 -14.31 5.81
CA VAL A 17 10.18 -14.64 6.93
C VAL A 17 9.38 -15.91 6.65
N LYS A 18 9.32 -16.83 7.63
CA LYS A 18 8.56 -18.07 7.48
C LYS A 18 7.06 -17.79 7.43
N PRO A 19 6.25 -18.58 6.68
CA PRO A 19 4.83 -18.29 6.50
C PRO A 19 4.03 -18.09 7.80
N TRP A 20 4.33 -18.84 8.86
CA TRP A 20 3.65 -18.76 10.16
C TRP A 20 4.04 -17.55 11.02
N GLU A 21 5.20 -16.92 10.76
CA GLU A 21 5.64 -15.70 11.45
C GLU A 21 4.90 -14.46 10.92
N ARG A 22 4.32 -14.55 9.73
CA ARG A 22 3.54 -13.47 9.10
C ARG A 22 2.31 -13.09 9.92
N GLY A 23 1.71 -14.02 10.67
CA GLY A 23 0.57 -13.72 11.55
C GLY A 23 0.93 -12.70 12.64
N THR A 24 2.15 -12.79 13.19
CA THR A 24 2.65 -11.84 14.20
C THR A 24 2.92 -10.46 13.59
N LEU A 25 3.30 -10.41 12.31
CA LEU A 25 3.61 -9.21 11.54
C LEU A 25 2.40 -8.59 10.82
N ALA A 26 1.25 -9.26 10.81
CA ALA A 26 0.03 -8.82 10.12
C ALA A 26 -1.10 -8.48 11.12
N ARG A 27 -0.76 -7.80 12.22
CA ARG A 27 -1.76 -7.34 13.18
C ARG A 27 -2.67 -6.29 12.52
N PRO A 28 -3.97 -6.24 12.88
CA PRO A 28 -4.88 -5.22 12.37
C PRO A 28 -4.36 -3.79 12.55
N GLU A 29 -3.70 -3.50 13.67
CA GLU A 29 -3.13 -2.18 13.95
C GLU A 29 -1.95 -1.78 13.04
N MET A 30 -1.34 -2.74 12.32
CA MET A 30 -0.24 -2.51 11.39
C MET A 30 -0.71 -2.42 9.93
N GLN A 31 -2.02 -2.45 9.68
CA GLN A 31 -2.56 -2.25 8.33
C GLN A 31 -2.24 -0.83 7.85
N LEU A 32 -1.85 -0.71 6.58
CA LEU A 32 -1.62 0.59 5.93
C LEU A 32 -2.88 1.45 5.89
N ASP A 33 -4.02 0.78 5.86
CA ASP A 33 -5.34 1.36 5.94
C ASP A 33 -6.08 0.69 7.09
N SER A 34 -6.36 1.46 8.13
CA SER A 34 -7.04 0.99 9.33
C SER A 34 -8.55 0.82 9.15
N ASP A 35 -9.14 1.51 8.16
CA ASP A 35 -10.57 1.42 7.84
C ASP A 35 -10.76 1.35 6.31
N PRO A 36 -10.73 0.13 5.74
CA PRO A 36 -10.89 -0.06 4.31
C PRO A 36 -12.27 0.36 3.79
N LEU A 37 -13.30 0.44 4.65
CA LEU A 37 -14.62 0.89 4.24
C LEU A 37 -14.63 2.41 4.06
N GLU A 38 -14.06 3.14 5.01
CA GLU A 38 -13.91 4.59 4.92
C GLU A 38 -13.06 4.98 3.70
N THR A 39 -11.92 4.32 3.52
CA THR A 39 -11.03 4.58 2.37
C THR A 39 -11.75 4.33 1.05
N LYS A 40 -12.47 3.22 0.92
CA LYS A 40 -13.27 2.93 -0.26
C LYS A 40 -14.35 3.99 -0.51
N LEU A 41 -15.04 4.45 0.53
CA LEU A 41 -16.05 5.51 0.39
C LEU A 41 -15.42 6.82 -0.09
N ARG A 42 -14.28 7.22 0.49
CA ARG A 42 -13.55 8.42 0.07
C ARG A 42 -13.08 8.32 -1.38
N GLU A 43 -12.56 7.16 -1.77
CA GLU A 43 -12.17 6.89 -3.15
C GLU A 43 -13.37 7.02 -4.08
N GLN A 44 -14.52 6.44 -3.76
CA GLN A 44 -15.74 6.56 -4.58
C GLN A 44 -16.20 8.02 -4.73
N VAL A 45 -16.17 8.81 -3.64
CA VAL A 45 -16.51 10.24 -3.69
C VAL A 45 -15.53 11.02 -4.56
N TYR A 46 -14.23 10.74 -4.44
CA TYR A 46 -13.19 11.38 -5.23
C TYR A 46 -13.32 11.02 -6.72
N GLN A 47 -13.48 9.73 -7.04
CA GLN A 47 -13.70 9.26 -8.41
C GLN A 47 -14.96 9.86 -9.01
N SER A 48 -16.05 9.98 -8.26
CA SER A 48 -17.29 10.59 -8.76
C SER A 48 -17.12 12.05 -9.18
N LYS A 49 -16.14 12.76 -8.61
CA LYS A 49 -15.84 14.17 -8.92
C LYS A 49 -14.81 14.32 -10.02
N GLU A 50 -13.76 13.51 -9.99
CA GLU A 50 -12.57 13.68 -10.82
C GLU A 50 -12.42 12.57 -11.88
N ALA A 51 -13.52 11.90 -12.24
CA ALA A 51 -13.47 10.69 -13.08
C ALA A 51 -12.79 10.86 -14.45
N ALA A 52 -12.72 12.09 -14.96
CA ALA A 52 -12.02 12.39 -16.21
C ALA A 52 -10.49 12.15 -16.13
N SER A 53 -9.90 12.11 -14.93
CA SER A 53 -8.46 12.00 -14.71
C SER A 53 -7.90 10.56 -14.66
N GLY A 54 -8.77 9.54 -14.66
CA GLY A 54 -8.38 8.15 -14.46
C GLY A 54 -8.22 7.82 -12.97
N GLY A 55 -8.62 6.60 -12.58
CA GLY A 55 -8.78 6.22 -11.18
C GLY A 55 -7.57 5.51 -10.60
N ASN A 56 -7.50 5.43 -9.26
CA ASN A 56 -6.53 4.59 -8.56
C ASN A 56 -6.93 3.10 -8.71
N GLY A 57 -6.65 2.49 -9.86
CA GLY A 57 -6.95 1.07 -10.10
C GLY A 57 -7.02 0.68 -11.57
N ALA A 58 -6.89 -0.63 -11.84
CA ALA A 58 -6.94 -1.19 -13.20
C ALA A 58 -8.34 -1.06 -13.87
N ALA A 59 -9.38 -0.82 -13.08
CA ALA A 59 -10.72 -0.46 -13.57
C ALA A 59 -10.86 1.06 -13.51
N GLY A 60 -10.82 1.70 -14.67
CA GLY A 60 -10.74 3.16 -14.83
C GLY A 60 -11.86 3.95 -14.18
N ALA A 61 -11.59 5.24 -13.99
CA ALA A 61 -12.52 6.20 -13.45
C ALA A 61 -13.71 6.43 -14.40
N GLY A 62 -14.87 5.93 -14.02
CA GLY A 62 -16.15 6.13 -14.73
C GLY A 62 -17.27 6.45 -13.74
N CYS A 63 -18.54 6.44 -14.19
CA CYS A 63 -19.74 6.81 -13.41
C CYS A 63 -20.00 6.03 -12.10
N GLY A 64 -19.09 5.15 -11.67
CA GLY A 64 -19.26 4.36 -10.45
C GLY A 64 -20.37 3.30 -10.54
N CYS A 65 -20.82 2.97 -11.75
CA CYS A 65 -21.88 2.01 -11.99
C CYS A 65 -21.34 0.57 -11.85
N ASN A 66 -21.28 0.05 -10.60
CA ASN A 66 -21.13 -1.37 -10.24
C ASN A 66 -22.43 -1.84 -9.57
#